data_AF-A0A2A3HAM9-F1
#
_entry.id   AF-A0A2A3HAM9-F1
#
_cell.length_a   1.000
_cell.length_b   1.000
_cell.length_c   1.000
_cell.angle_alpha   90.00
_cell.angle_beta   90.00
_cell.angle_gamma   90.00
#
_symmetry.space_group_name_H-M   'P 1'
#
loop_
_entity.id
_entity.type
_entity.pdbx_description
1 polymer ?
#
loop_
_entity_poly.entity_id
_entity_poly.type
_entity_poly.pdbx_seq_one_letter_code
_entity_poly.pdbx_strand_id
1 'polypeptide(L)'
;MSARRSLVWLGLTPEPEQELPAAVAALRAPADGRPRSALVTAERHRVERLVLRGTQRGWLRYLAEVADLVVEAATEPAGADPRPALVAGEVVLDHHRMLIGLPGAGYARTAPQRRDLEEALARLRSRHSEPRSTA
;
A
#
# COMPACT_ATOMS: atom_id res chain seq x y z
N MET A 1 9.09 5.02 33.28
CA MET A 1 10.01 5.20 32.14
C MET A 1 9.19 5.26 30.86
N SER A 2 8.87 6.46 30.37
CA SER A 2 8.08 6.65 29.15
C SER A 2 8.88 6.18 27.95
N ALA A 3 8.47 5.10 27.31
CA ALA A 3 8.97 4.73 25.99
C ALA A 3 8.72 5.92 25.05
N ARG A 4 9.79 6.60 24.64
CA ARG A 4 9.70 7.64 23.60
C ARG A 4 9.00 7.01 22.42
N ARG A 5 7.79 7.50 22.10
CA ARG A 5 7.07 7.19 20.88
C ARG A 5 7.94 7.67 19.72
N SER A 6 8.79 6.78 19.20
CA SER A 6 9.61 7.06 18.04
C SER A 6 8.66 7.28 16.88
N LEU A 7 8.51 8.52 16.43
CA LEU A 7 7.78 8.92 15.22
C LEU A 7 8.69 8.81 13.98
N VAL A 8 9.86 8.19 14.09
CA VAL A 8 10.85 8.08 13.00
C VAL A 8 10.32 7.22 11.83
N TRP A 9 9.30 6.39 12.07
CA TRP A 9 8.56 5.66 11.02
C TRP A 9 7.56 6.54 10.27
N LEU A 10 7.26 7.75 10.75
CA LEU A 10 6.43 8.76 10.08
C LEU A 10 7.29 9.72 9.24
N GLY A 11 8.38 9.23 8.63
CA GLY A 11 9.09 9.97 7.58
C GLY A 11 8.17 10.16 6.37
N LEU A 12 7.17 11.01 6.53
CA LEU A 12 5.99 11.20 5.70
C LEU A 12 6.25 12.43 4.82
N THR A 13 6.53 12.18 3.56
CA THR A 13 5.76 12.72 2.43
C THR A 13 6.43 12.25 1.14
N PRO A 14 5.69 11.49 0.34
CA PRO A 14 5.57 11.76 -1.08
C PRO A 14 4.08 12.01 -1.41
N GLU A 15 3.78 12.83 -2.42
CA GLU A 15 2.43 12.99 -3.00
C GLU A 15 1.57 11.69 -3.04
N PRO A 16 2.10 10.50 -3.41
CA PRO A 16 1.36 9.24 -3.42
C PRO A 16 0.81 8.76 -2.06
N GLU A 17 1.36 9.17 -0.91
CA GLU A 17 0.81 8.79 0.41
C GLU A 17 -0.55 9.45 0.69
N GLN A 18 -0.82 10.63 0.10
CA GLN A 18 -2.14 11.27 0.16
C GLN A 18 -3.18 10.48 -0.65
N GLU A 19 -2.72 9.77 -1.67
CA GLU A 19 -3.55 8.96 -2.56
C GLU A 19 -3.81 7.57 -1.99
N LEU A 20 -2.99 7.09 -1.06
CA LEU A 20 -3.10 5.74 -0.47
C LEU A 20 -4.51 5.41 0.05
N PRO A 21 -5.22 6.27 0.81
CA PRO A 21 -6.57 5.94 1.27
C PRO A 21 -7.58 5.79 0.11
N ALA A 22 -7.42 6.56 -0.97
CA ALA A 22 -8.26 6.45 -2.14
C ALA A 22 -7.91 5.19 -2.97
N ALA A 23 -6.63 4.89 -3.11
CA ALA A 23 -6.12 3.71 -3.79
C ALA A 23 -6.58 2.42 -3.08
N VAL A 24 -6.39 2.33 -1.76
CA VAL A 24 -6.84 1.18 -0.96
C VAL A 24 -8.37 1.06 -0.96
N ALA A 25 -9.09 2.18 -0.89
CA ALA A 25 -10.55 2.15 -1.01
C ALA A 25 -11.00 1.65 -2.39
N ALA A 26 -10.25 1.93 -3.46
CA ALA A 26 -10.55 1.43 -4.80
C ALA A 26 -10.27 -0.08 -4.90
N LEU A 27 -9.17 -0.57 -4.31
CA LEU A 27 -8.87 -2.01 -4.23
C LEU A 27 -9.92 -2.79 -3.42
N ARG A 28 -10.50 -2.17 -2.40
CA ARG A 28 -11.56 -2.78 -1.58
C ARG A 28 -12.98 -2.57 -2.15
N ALA A 29 -13.14 -1.75 -3.18
CA ALA A 29 -14.44 -1.52 -3.78
C ALA A 29 -14.82 -2.69 -4.70
N PRO A 30 -16.12 -3.06 -4.80
CA PRO A 30 -16.59 -4.02 -5.79
C PRO A 30 -16.28 -3.58 -7.23
N ALA A 31 -16.31 -4.54 -8.16
CA ALA A 31 -15.85 -4.47 -9.56
C ALA A 31 -16.30 -3.27 -10.43
N ASP A 32 -17.21 -2.41 -9.94
CA ASP A 32 -17.63 -1.17 -10.60
C ASP A 32 -16.52 -0.09 -10.64
N GLY A 33 -15.34 -0.38 -10.07
CA GLY A 33 -14.09 0.33 -10.37
C GLY A 33 -13.94 1.73 -9.78
N ARG A 34 -14.89 2.20 -8.95
CA ARG A 34 -14.78 3.51 -8.28
C ARG A 34 -14.97 3.39 -6.77
N PRO A 35 -14.03 3.91 -5.96
CA PRO A 35 -14.20 3.94 -4.52
C PRO A 35 -15.38 4.84 -4.15
N ARG A 36 -16.30 4.30 -3.33
CA ARG A 36 -17.33 5.13 -2.70
C ARG A 36 -16.66 6.10 -1.73
N SER A 37 -17.10 7.35 -1.69
CA SER A 37 -16.59 8.39 -0.78
C SER A 37 -16.57 7.94 0.69
N ALA A 38 -17.54 7.13 1.10
CA ALA A 38 -17.60 6.51 2.42
C ALA A 38 -16.42 5.56 2.69
N LEU A 39 -15.99 4.76 1.71
CA LEU A 39 -14.82 3.86 1.85
C LEU A 39 -13.52 4.65 1.97
N VAL A 40 -13.37 5.71 1.18
CA VAL A 40 -12.21 6.62 1.28
C VAL A 40 -12.15 7.28 2.66
N THR A 41 -13.30 7.75 3.16
CA THR A 41 -13.39 8.41 4.47
C THR A 41 -13.09 7.42 5.60
N ALA A 42 -13.61 6.19 5.53
CA ALA A 42 -13.32 5.15 6.49
C ALA A 42 -11.82 4.80 6.52
N GLU A 43 -11.17 4.71 5.35
CA GLU A 43 -9.75 4.41 5.27
C GLU A 43 -8.87 5.55 5.77
N ARG A 44 -9.24 6.81 5.45
CA ARG A 44 -8.59 7.99 6.02
C ARG A 44 -8.62 7.97 7.54
N HIS A 45 -9.78 7.72 8.15
CA HIS A 45 -9.89 7.62 9.61
C HIS A 45 -9.11 6.44 10.19
N ARG A 46 -9.00 5.32 9.46
CA ARG A 46 -8.20 4.17 9.89
C ARG A 46 -6.71 4.53 9.93
N VAL A 47 -6.19 5.12 8.86
CA VAL A 47 -4.80 5.60 8.78
C VAL A 47 -4.54 6.67 9.83
N GLU A 48 -5.44 7.67 9.96
CA GLU A 48 -5.34 8.73 10.96
C GLU A 48 -5.25 8.16 12.38
N ARG A 49 -6.08 7.18 12.75
CA ARG A 49 -6.00 6.52 14.06
C ARG A 49 -4.69 5.76 14.25
N LEU A 50 -4.17 5.11 13.21
CA LEU A 50 -2.87 4.41 13.26
C LEU A 50 -1.70 5.38 13.43
N VAL A 51 -1.76 6.54 12.76
CA VAL A 51 -0.76 7.61 12.88
C VAL A 51 -0.81 8.25 14.27
N LEU A 52 -1.99 8.66 14.73
CA LEU A 52 -2.14 9.41 15.98
C LEU A 52 -2.04 8.53 17.24
N ARG A 53 -2.50 7.28 17.17
CA ARG A 53 -2.67 6.40 18.34
C ARG A 53 -2.14 4.99 18.14
N GLY A 54 -1.63 4.66 16.96
CA GLY A 54 -1.17 3.31 16.65
C GLY A 54 0.20 3.00 17.23
N THR A 55 0.65 1.79 16.92
CA THR A 55 1.98 1.30 17.25
C THR A 55 2.67 0.90 15.96
N GLN A 56 4.00 0.83 15.97
CA GLN A 56 4.76 0.31 14.83
C GLN A 56 4.25 -1.06 14.37
N ARG A 57 3.88 -1.96 15.30
CA ARG A 57 3.30 -3.26 14.96
C ARG A 57 1.94 -3.12 14.25
N GLY A 58 1.10 -2.21 14.72
CA GLY A 58 -0.20 -1.92 14.10
C GLY A 58 -0.05 -1.34 12.70
N TRP A 59 0.95 -0.48 12.51
CA TRP A 59 1.29 0.11 11.22
C TRP A 59 1.85 -0.94 10.23
N LEU A 60 2.82 -1.76 10.64
CA LEU A 60 3.36 -2.83 9.80
C LEU A 60 2.30 -3.87 9.42
N ARG A 61 1.36 -4.17 10.33
CA ARG A 61 0.21 -5.02 9.99
C ARG A 61 -0.67 -4.38 8.93
N TYR A 62 -0.96 -3.09 9.05
CA TYR A 62 -1.73 -2.38 8.03
C TYR A 62 -1.03 -2.41 6.66
N LEU A 63 0.28 -2.21 6.62
CA LEU A 63 1.03 -2.31 5.36
C LEU A 63 1.03 -3.72 4.77
N ALA A 64 1.07 -4.75 5.61
CA ALA A 64 0.91 -6.14 5.16
C ALA A 64 -0.47 -6.36 4.52
N GLU A 65 -1.54 -5.90 5.15
CA GLU A 65 -2.90 -5.99 4.58
C GLU A 65 -3.01 -5.28 3.22
N VAL A 66 -2.35 -4.12 3.06
CA VAL A 66 -2.33 -3.40 1.76
C VAL A 66 -1.49 -4.15 0.73
N ALA A 67 -0.37 -4.76 1.13
CA ALA A 67 0.44 -5.57 0.23
C ALA A 67 -0.35 -6.77 -0.32
N ASP A 68 -1.13 -7.44 0.52
CA ASP A 68 -1.99 -8.55 0.11
C ASP A 68 -3.01 -8.11 -0.94
N LEU A 69 -3.64 -6.93 -0.78
CA LEU A 69 -4.58 -6.37 -1.77
C LEU A 69 -3.91 -6.08 -3.12
N VAL A 70 -2.67 -5.59 -3.11
CA VAL A 70 -1.91 -5.31 -4.33
C VAL A 70 -1.54 -6.62 -5.04
N VAL A 71 -1.12 -7.64 -4.29
CA VAL A 71 -0.81 -8.97 -4.83
C VAL A 71 -2.06 -9.62 -5.43
N GLU A 72 -3.20 -9.53 -4.74
CA GLU A 72 -4.49 -10.02 -5.25
C GLU A 72 -4.87 -9.34 -6.57
N ALA A 73 -4.84 -8.00 -6.62
CA ALA A 73 -5.10 -7.23 -7.85
C ALA A 73 -4.10 -7.55 -8.98
N ALA A 74 -2.87 -7.96 -8.66
CA ALA A 74 -1.89 -8.42 -9.64
C ALA A 74 -2.26 -9.77 -10.28
N THR A 75 -3.08 -10.59 -9.61
CA THR A 75 -3.56 -11.89 -10.09
C THR A 75 -4.94 -11.85 -10.74
N GLU A 76 -5.71 -10.78 -10.53
CA GLU A 76 -7.03 -10.64 -11.15
C GLU A 76 -6.98 -10.59 -12.70
N PRO A 77 -8.01 -11.10 -13.39
CA PRO A 77 -8.11 -11.04 -14.84
C PRO A 77 -8.00 -9.61 -15.39
N ALA A 78 -7.48 -9.47 -16.62
CA ALA A 78 -7.36 -8.18 -17.29
C ALA A 78 -8.74 -7.52 -17.48
N GLY A 79 -9.05 -6.54 -16.64
CA GLY A 79 -10.35 -5.84 -16.66
C GLY A 79 -10.45 -4.74 -15.61
N ALA A 80 -9.82 -4.93 -14.44
CA ALA A 80 -9.69 -3.89 -13.42
C ALA A 80 -8.62 -2.85 -13.80
N ASP A 81 -8.85 -1.58 -13.46
CA ASP A 81 -7.84 -0.53 -13.59
C ASP A 81 -6.63 -0.84 -12.68
N PRO A 82 -5.41 -1.02 -13.21
CA PRO A 82 -4.24 -1.34 -12.39
C PRO A 82 -3.70 -0.15 -11.59
N ARG A 83 -4.12 1.09 -11.88
CA ARG A 83 -3.55 2.30 -11.26
C ARG A 83 -3.63 2.33 -9.73
N PRO A 84 -4.77 2.00 -9.08
CA PRO A 84 -4.83 1.99 -7.62
C PRO A 84 -3.86 0.99 -6.98
N ALA A 85 -3.67 -0.18 -7.61
CA ALA A 85 -2.72 -1.18 -7.12
C ALA A 85 -1.27 -0.72 -7.28
N LEU A 86 -0.95 -0.01 -8.37
CA LEU A 86 0.38 0.58 -8.60
C LEU A 86 0.70 1.63 -7.52
N VAL A 87 -0.20 2.59 -7.28
CA VAL A 87 -0.01 3.64 -6.28
C VAL A 87 0.14 3.04 -4.88
N ALA A 88 -0.75 2.12 -4.48
CA ALA A 88 -0.68 1.48 -3.18
C ALA A 88 0.61 0.64 -3.02
N GLY A 89 0.99 -0.12 -4.06
CA GLY A 89 2.18 -0.97 -4.02
C GLY A 89 3.48 -0.17 -3.92
N GLU A 90 3.60 0.95 -4.63
CA GLU A 90 4.78 1.83 -4.57
C GLU A 90 4.95 2.44 -3.17
N VAL A 91 3.87 2.97 -2.59
CA VAL A 91 3.89 3.54 -1.23
C VAL A 91 4.32 2.50 -0.19
N VAL A 92 3.77 1.29 -0.25
CA VAL A 92 4.12 0.23 0.70
C VAL A 92 5.58 -0.23 0.52
N LEU A 93 6.05 -0.34 -0.73
CA LEU A 93 7.42 -0.75 -1.03
C LEU A 93 8.44 0.28 -0.55
N ASP A 94 8.16 1.57 -0.75
CA ASP A 94 9.01 2.65 -0.25
C ASP A 94 9.05 2.65 1.28
N HIS A 95 7.91 2.43 1.94
CA HIS A 95 7.88 2.30 3.39
C HIS A 95 8.75 1.13 3.89
N HIS A 96 8.67 -0.03 3.24
CA HIS A 96 9.52 -1.18 3.58
C HIS A 96 11.01 -0.94 3.34
N ARG A 97 11.37 -0.10 2.36
CA ARG A 97 12.76 0.30 2.08
C ARG A 97 13.28 1.26 3.12
N MET A 98 12.47 2.22 3.57
CA MET A 98 12.86 3.17 4.62
C MET A 98 13.23 2.49 5.96
N LEU A 99 12.71 1.29 6.22
CA LEU A 99 13.10 0.49 7.39
C LEU A 99 14.59 0.12 7.42
N ILE A 100 15.31 0.15 6.29
CA ILE A 100 16.74 -0.21 6.23
C ILE A 100 17.59 0.73 7.08
N GLY A 101 17.17 2.00 7.22
CA GLY A 101 17.85 3.01 8.01
C GLY A 101 17.51 2.98 9.50
N LEU A 102 16.60 2.09 9.92
CA LEU A 102 16.14 2.02 11.31
C LEU A 102 16.76 0.84 12.06
N PRO A 103 17.13 1.02 13.33
CA PRO A 103 17.62 -0.09 14.14
C PRO A 103 16.53 -1.15 14.36
N GLY A 104 16.90 -2.42 14.24
CA GLY A 104 16.05 -3.57 14.55
C GLY A 104 15.76 -4.48 13.34
N ALA A 105 14.98 -5.53 13.57
CA ALA A 105 14.71 -6.58 12.57
C ALA A 105 13.59 -6.21 11.56
N GLY A 106 13.09 -4.97 11.57
CA GLY A 106 11.96 -4.55 10.74
C GLY A 106 12.21 -4.77 9.25
N TYR A 107 13.35 -4.30 8.75
CA TYR A 107 13.73 -4.44 7.34
C TYR A 107 13.88 -5.91 6.90
N ALA A 108 14.44 -6.77 7.74
CA ALA A 108 14.58 -8.19 7.45
C ALA A 108 13.23 -8.91 7.43
N ARG A 109 12.34 -8.57 8.37
CA ARG A 109 11.00 -9.18 8.49
C ARG A 109 10.10 -8.89 7.30
N THR A 110 10.26 -7.73 6.65
CA THR A 110 9.45 -7.34 5.50
C THR A 110 10.05 -7.78 4.17
N ALA A 111 11.14 -8.58 4.18
CA ALA A 111 11.78 -9.06 2.95
C ALA A 111 10.86 -9.92 2.05
N PRO A 112 10.03 -10.84 2.57
CA PRO A 112 9.07 -11.57 1.73
C PRO A 112 8.10 -10.61 1.03
N GLN A 113 7.47 -9.71 1.80
CA GLN A 113 6.51 -8.72 1.31
C GLN A 113 7.09 -7.81 0.24
N ARG A 114 8.36 -7.40 0.37
CA ARG A 114 9.02 -6.60 -0.68
C ARG A 114 9.15 -7.38 -1.99
N ARG A 115 9.54 -8.66 -1.95
CA ARG A 115 9.67 -9.48 -3.16
C ARG A 115 8.32 -9.67 -3.85
N ASP A 116 7.29 -9.99 -3.06
CA ASP A 116 5.94 -10.22 -3.59
C ASP A 116 5.37 -8.94 -4.22
N LEU A 117 5.62 -7.77 -3.60
CA LEU A 117 5.24 -6.46 -4.16
C LEU A 117 6.02 -6.11 -5.42
N GLU A 118 7.33 -6.35 -5.47
CA GLU A 118 8.14 -6.09 -6.66
C GLU A 118 7.66 -6.93 -7.86
N GLU A 119 7.32 -8.21 -7.62
CA GLU A 119 6.74 -9.07 -8.64
C GLU A 119 5.33 -8.62 -9.06
N ALA A 120 4.47 -8.27 -8.10
CA ALA A 120 3.12 -7.77 -8.37
C ALA A 120 3.14 -6.48 -9.19
N LEU A 121 4.01 -5.52 -8.83
CA LEU A 121 4.19 -4.27 -9.56
C LEU A 121 4.72 -4.49 -10.98
N ALA A 122 5.64 -5.45 -11.18
CA ALA A 122 6.10 -5.81 -12.52
C ALA A 122 4.95 -6.30 -13.41
N ARG A 123 4.09 -7.19 -12.88
CA ARG A 123 2.89 -7.69 -13.58
C ARG A 123 1.84 -6.60 -13.83
N LEU A 124 1.65 -5.68 -12.88
CA LEU A 124 0.74 -4.54 -13.04
C LEU A 124 1.22 -3.57 -14.13
N ARG A 125 2.52 -3.27 -14.17
CA ARG A 125 3.12 -2.38 -15.17
C ARG A 125 3.09 -2.99 -16.57
N SER A 126 3.33 -4.29 -16.71
CA SER A 126 3.24 -4.96 -18.02
C SER A 126 1.82 -4.87 -18.58
N ARG A 127 0.80 -5.13 -17.76
CA ARG A 127 -0.63 -4.99 -18.14
C ARG A 127 -1.03 -3.54 -18.44
N HIS A 128 -0.48 -2.58 -17.71
CA HIS A 128 -0.73 -1.16 -17.96
C HIS A 128 -0.09 -0.67 -19.27
N SER A 129 1.06 -1.24 -19.62
CA SER A 129 1.84 -0.87 -20.81
C SER A 129 1.36 -1.59 -22.07
N GLU A 130 0.67 -2.73 -21.95
CA GLU A 130 -0.02 -3.38 -23.07
C GLU A 130 -1.09 -2.42 -23.59
N PRO A 131 -0.90 -1.81 -24.77
CA PRO A 131 -1.96 -1.08 -25.41
C PRO A 131 -3.07 -2.09 -25.67
N ARG A 132 -4.31 -1.64 -25.50
CA ARG A 132 -5.49 -2.32 -26.03
C ARG A 132 -5.31 -2.39 -27.56
N SER A 133 -4.58 -3.39 -28.06
CA SER A 133 -4.48 -3.72 -29.47
C SER A 133 -5.84 -4.23 -29.88
N THR A 134 -6.73 -3.28 -30.14
CA THR A 134 -7.99 -3.50 -30.82
C THR A 134 -7.65 -3.91 -32.23
N ALA A 135 -7.88 -5.20 -32.50
CA ALA A 135 -8.14 -5.74 -33.83
C ALA A 135 -9.39 -5.11 -34.45
#